data_AF-A0A7V4EP40-F1
#
_entry.id   AF-A0A7V4EP40-F1
#
_cell.length_a   1.000
_cell.length_b   1.000
_cell.length_c   1.000
_cell.angle_alpha   90.00
_cell.angle_beta   90.00
_cell.angle_gamma   90.00
#
_symmetry.space_group_name_H-M   'P 1'
#
loop_
_entity.id
_entity.type
_entity.pdbx_description
1 polymer ?
#
loop_
_entity_poly.entity_id
_entity_poly.type
_entity_poly.pdbx_seq_one_letter_code
_entity_poly.pdbx_strand_id
1 'polypeptide(L)' 'MLIIHLPASARIAVGALGEFLFKKGYYIYVGSAQGGLEQRVSRHLRPDKTLRWHIDYLLEHARVVDTLM' A
#
# COMPACT_ATOMS: atom_id res chain seq x y z
N MET A 1 5.33 10.38 2.59
CA MET A 1 3.89 10.04 2.42
C MET A 1 3.72 9.36 1.06
N LEU A 2 2.81 8.38 0.87
CA LEU A 2 2.64 7.70 -0.43
C LEU A 2 1.29 8.02 -1.07
N ILE A 3 1.30 8.26 -2.38
CA ILE A 3 0.12 8.30 -3.24
C ILE A 3 0.02 6.97 -3.98
N ILE A 4 -1.11 6.30 -3.83
CA ILE A 4 -1.36 4.96 -4.35
C ILE A 4 -2.57 5.01 -5.26
N HIS A 5 -2.46 4.47 -6.47
CA HIS A 5 -3.57 4.39 -7.42
C HIS A 5 -4.05 2.96 -7.58
N LEU A 6 -5.33 2.76 -7.28
CA LEU A 6 -6.06 1.52 -7.49
C LEU A 6 -6.92 1.66 -8.77
N PRO A 7 -6.56 0.98 -9.88
CA PRO A 7 -7.20 1.20 -11.18
C PRO A 7 -8.65 0.70 -11.24
N ALA A 8 -9.03 -0.28 -10.41
CA ALA A 8 -10.35 -0.86 -10.36
C ALA A 8 -10.75 -1.19 -8.92
N SER A 9 -12.03 -1.05 -8.58
CA SER A 9 -12.52 -1.42 -7.26
C SER A 9 -12.28 -2.90 -7.01
N ALA A 10 -11.80 -3.26 -5.82
CA ALA A 10 -11.43 -4.63 -5.47
C ALA A 10 -11.84 -4.94 -4.04
N ARG A 11 -12.27 -6.19 -3.81
CA ARG A 11 -12.36 -6.74 -2.46
C ARG A 11 -10.98 -7.26 -2.09
N ILE A 12 -10.39 -6.72 -1.04
CA ILE A 12 -9.02 -7.02 -0.62
C ILE A 12 -9.09 -7.55 0.81
N ALA A 13 -8.56 -8.75 1.01
CA ALA A 13 -8.38 -9.34 2.34
C ALA A 13 -7.14 -8.73 3.00
N VAL A 14 -7.32 -8.03 4.11
CA VAL A 14 -6.26 -7.30 4.82
C VAL A 14 -5.89 -8.06 6.09
N GLY A 15 -5.18 -9.17 5.93
CA GLY A 15 -4.75 -10.02 7.04
C GLY A 15 -5.88 -10.35 8.01
N ALA A 16 -5.64 -10.14 9.32
CA ALA A 16 -6.64 -10.40 10.37
C ALA A 16 -7.77 -9.36 10.45
N LEU A 17 -7.70 -8.23 9.72
CA LEU A 17 -8.78 -7.24 9.69
C LEU A 17 -9.98 -7.70 8.86
N GLY A 18 -9.80 -8.72 8.03
CA GLY A 18 -10.84 -9.25 7.15
C GLY A 18 -10.84 -8.59 5.78
N GLU A 19 -11.97 -8.70 5.08
CA GLU A 19 -12.11 -8.29 3.68
C GLU A 19 -12.87 -6.96 3.56
N PHE A 20 -12.30 -6.03 2.79
CA PHE A 20 -12.87 -4.71 2.57
C PHE A 20 -13.02 -4.43 1.07
N LEU A 21 -14.09 -3.71 0.70
CA LEU A 21 -14.23 -3.17 -0.64
C LEU A 21 -13.45 -1.85 -0.74
N PHE A 22 -12.36 -1.87 -1.49
CA PHE A 22 -11.66 -0.67 -1.92
C PHE A 22 -12.26 -0.18 -3.24
N LYS A 23 -12.65 1.10 -3.31
CA LYS A 23 -13.15 1.72 -4.54
C LYS A 23 -11.98 2.14 -5.42
N LYS A 24 -12.14 2.09 -6.74
CA LYS A 24 -11.15 2.65 -7.68
C LYS A 24 -10.84 4.11 -7.30
N GLY A 25 -9.57 4.50 -7.44
CA GLY A 25 -9.14 5.88 -7.17
C GLY A 25 -7.79 5.96 -6.48
N TYR A 26 -7.55 7.12 -5.87
CA TYR A 26 -6.30 7.44 -5.20
C TYR A 26 -6.45 7.29 -3.69
N TYR A 27 -5.43 6.67 -3.10
CA TYR A 27 -5.30 6.44 -1.67
C TYR A 27 -4.03 7.13 -1.18
N ILE A 28 -4.12 7.75 -0.01
CA ILE A 28 -2.97 8.35 0.66
C ILE A 28 -2.61 7.46 1.84
N TYR A 29 -1.36 7.00 1.87
CA TYR A 29 -0.79 6.38 3.05
C TYR A 29 0.00 7.42 3.85
N VAL A 30 -0.54 7.75 5.02
CA VAL A 30 0.02 8.71 5.97
C VAL A 30 0.72 7.94 7.08
N GLY A 31 2.00 8.25 7.30
CA GLY A 31 2.79 7.68 8.40
C GLY A 31 4.00 8.57 8.70
N SER A 32 4.37 8.67 9.97
CA SER A 32 5.60 9.33 10.42
C SER A 32 6.79 8.46 10.06
N ALA A 33 7.31 8.63 8.85
CA ALA A 33 8.53 7.94 8.47
C ALA A 33 9.74 8.62 9.11
N GLN A 34 9.91 8.49 10.43
CA GLN A 34 11.18 8.78 11.09
C GLN A 34 12.22 7.77 10.59
N GLY A 35 12.98 8.16 9.57
CA GLY A 35 14.22 7.49 9.12
C GLY A 35 14.09 6.21 8.29
N GLY A 36 12.88 5.69 8.03
CA GLY A 36 12.70 4.37 7.42
C GLY A 36 11.89 4.33 6.11
N LEU A 37 11.58 5.48 5.49
CA LEU A 37 10.68 5.52 4.33
C LEU A 37 11.27 4.77 3.13
N GLU A 38 12.54 5.01 2.79
CA GLU A 38 13.19 4.36 1.64
C GLU A 38 13.34 2.84 1.82
N GLN A 39 13.64 2.39 3.03
CA GLN A 39 13.72 0.94 3.34
C GLN A 39 12.34 0.29 3.35
N ARG A 40 11.30 1.01 3.80
CA ARG A 40 9.91 0.56 3.71
C ARG A 40 9.43 0.52 2.26
N VAL A 41 9.68 1.56 1.47
CA VAL A 41 9.32 1.63 0.04
C VAL A 41 10.07 0.57 -0.76
N SER A 42 11.39 0.43 -0.57
CA SER A 42 12.18 -0.63 -1.21
C SER A 42 11.68 -2.02 -0.83
N ARG A 43 11.27 -2.24 0.42
CA ARG A 43 10.62 -3.49 0.82
C ARG A 43 9.25 -3.63 0.14
N HIS A 44 8.46 -2.56 0.05
CA HIS A 44 7.13 -2.61 -0.56
C HIS A 44 7.18 -2.89 -2.07
N LEU A 45 8.26 -2.52 -2.75
CA LEU A 45 8.45 -2.74 -4.19
C LEU A 45 8.97 -4.15 -4.55
N ARG A 46 9.31 -4.99 -3.55
CA ARG A 46 9.73 -6.38 -3.82
C ARG A 46 8.52 -7.29 -4.12
N PRO A 47 8.58 -8.10 -5.20
CA PRO A 47 7.46 -8.97 -5.61
C PRO A 47 7.30 -10.21 -4.72
N ASP A 48 8.34 -10.65 -4.01
CA ASP A 48 8.30 -11.84 -3.14
C ASP A 48 8.58 -11.43 -1.68
N LYS A 49 7.54 -10.93 -1.00
CA LYS A 49 7.62 -10.45 0.38
C LYS A 49 6.45 -10.98 1.20
N THR A 50 6.73 -11.36 2.44
CA THR A 50 5.67 -11.58 3.43
C THR A 50 4.95 -10.26 3.67
N LEU A 51 3.66 -10.22 3.36
CA LEU A 51 2.76 -9.10 3.66
C LEU A 51 2.73 -8.93 5.18
N ARG A 52 3.20 -7.78 5.68
CA ARG A 52 3.25 -7.49 7.13
C ARG A 52 2.42 -6.27 7.51
N TRP A 53 2.19 -5.35 6.57
CA TRP A 53 1.48 -4.10 6.82
C TRP A 53 0.20 -4.06 6.00
N HIS A 54 -0.83 -3.36 6.48
CA HIS A 54 -2.11 -3.25 5.75
C HIS A 54 -1.94 -2.70 4.32
N ILE A 55 -0.98 -1.79 4.12
CA ILE A 55 -0.62 -1.26 2.80
C ILE A 55 -0.06 -2.33 1.86
N ASP A 56 0.61 -3.38 2.36
CA ASP A 56 1.16 -4.44 1.50
C ASP A 56 0.05 -5.11 0.68
N TYR A 57 -1.08 -5.41 1.33
CA TYR A 57 -2.26 -6.01 0.70
C TYR A 57 -2.88 -5.09 -0.36
N LEU A 58 -2.94 -3.79 -0.10
CA LEU A 58 -3.43 -2.82 -1.11
C LEU A 58 -2.49 -2.75 -2.31
N LEU A 59 -1.18 -2.80 -2.08
CA LEU A 59 -0.16 -2.70 -3.13
C LEU A 59 -0.04 -3.94 -4.03
N GLU A 60 -0.66 -5.08 -3.67
CA GLU A 60 -0.81 -6.20 -4.61
C GLU A 60 -1.79 -5.89 -5.75
N HIS A 61 -2.70 -4.95 -5.54
CA HIS A 61 -3.73 -4.55 -6.51
C HIS A 61 -3.56 -3.12 -7.02
N ALA A 62 -2.68 -2.34 -6.40
CA ALA A 62 -2.48 -0.92 -6.66
C ALA A 62 -1.01 -0.60 -6.94
N ARG A 63 -0.76 0.58 -7.50
CA ARG A 63 0.60 1.06 -7.78
C ARG A 63 0.89 2.33 -7.00
N VAL A 64 2.11 2.44 -6.46
CA VAL A 64 2.61 3.72 -5.95
C VAL A 64 2.81 4.65 -7.14
N VAL A 65 2.18 5.82 -7.11
CA VAL A 65 2.28 6.83 -8.17
C VAL A 65 3.26 7.92 -7.80
N ASP A 66 3.31 8.29 -6.52
CA ASP A 66 4.17 9.37 -6.05
C ASP A 66 4.53 9.22 -4.58
N THR A 67 5.63 9.85 -4.19
CA THR A 67 6.09 9.98 -2.82
C THR A 67 6.26 11.45 -2.48
N LEU A 68 5.43 11.97 -1.59
CA LEU A 68 5.67 13.29 -0.99
C LEU A 68 6.77 13.15 0.07
N MET A 69 7.94 13.73 -0.25
CA MET A 69 9.04 14.02 0.68
C MET A 69 8.80 15.36 1.38
#